data_AF-A0A329BFU5-F1
#
_entry.id   AF-A0A329BFU5-F1
#
_cell.length_a   1.000
_cell.length_b   1.000
_cell.length_c   1.000
_cell.angle_alpha   90.00
_cell.angle_beta   90.00
_cell.angle_gamma   90.00
#
_symmetry.space_group_name_H-M   'P 1'
#
loop_
_entity.id
_entity.type
_entity.pdbx_description
1 polymer ?
#
loop_
_entity_poly.entity_id
_entity_poly.type
_entity_poly.pdbx_seq_one_letter_code
_entity_poly.pdbx_strand_id
1 'polypeptide(L)'
;MVNSFVKTGQFTLRKSYRNDAGAWVVEEVAGNKVQLRGMLSFIDSVRVFPQKKLAMEKKDKREQRIPRVELKDMDGASRTYRRYLQYTQFFNPELPFVICEGKTDNVYIKCALRQLADTYPQLVSKTASENKLLLNFFNYTKVADRILHLGGGTGDFQTFIGNYGSEFKGFKSKEKRNPVILLIDNDEGTAKIFSSVKTATKRKSPVDGSEPFYHIADNFYVVAIPRLSGKSTTIEDFFDPTLLKTKLGTKVFSGKDGFDSATEYGKHYFAEYIVKKGQKTIDFSGFHPILERLVAVLTAHAAKP
;
A
#
# COMPACT_ATOMS: atom_id res chain seq x y z
N MET A 1 -17.87 -18.52 0.09
CA MET A 1 -16.56 -18.24 -0.56
C MET A 1 -15.59 -17.52 0.38
N VAL A 2 -15.73 -16.22 0.66
CA VAL A 2 -14.75 -15.45 1.46
C VAL A 2 -14.49 -16.04 2.85
N ASN A 3 -15.52 -16.42 3.60
CA ASN A 3 -15.33 -17.02 4.94
C ASN A 3 -14.49 -18.30 4.91
N SER A 4 -14.62 -19.13 3.86
CA SER A 4 -13.77 -20.31 3.69
C SER A 4 -12.35 -19.86 3.34
N PHE A 5 -12.23 -19.00 2.33
CA PHE A 5 -10.94 -18.50 1.83
C PHE A 5 -10.07 -17.89 2.93
N VAL A 6 -10.63 -17.08 3.83
CA VAL A 6 -9.85 -16.45 4.91
C VAL A 6 -9.47 -17.40 6.05
N LYS A 7 -10.07 -18.59 6.11
CA LYS A 7 -9.82 -19.61 7.16
C LYS A 7 -8.95 -20.76 6.67
N THR A 8 -8.91 -21.00 5.37
CA THR A 8 -8.25 -22.18 4.79
C THR A 8 -7.30 -21.84 3.65
N GLY A 9 -7.32 -20.59 3.15
CA GLY A 9 -6.65 -20.20 1.91
C GLY A 9 -7.38 -20.66 0.64
N GLN A 10 -8.50 -21.37 0.75
CA GLN A 10 -9.18 -22.03 -0.37
C GLN A 10 -10.70 -21.86 -0.29
N PHE A 11 -11.37 -21.94 -1.44
CA PHE A 11 -12.82 -22.00 -1.54
C PHE A 11 -13.22 -22.77 -2.79
N THR A 12 -14.45 -23.26 -2.84
CA THR A 12 -15.02 -23.92 -4.02
C THR A 12 -16.05 -23.04 -4.69
N LEU A 13 -16.23 -23.27 -6.00
CA LEU A 13 -17.27 -22.69 -6.83
C LEU A 13 -18.13 -23.81 -7.39
N ARG A 14 -19.44 -23.59 -7.42
CA ARG A 14 -20.38 -24.45 -8.15
C ARG A 14 -20.57 -23.88 -9.54
N LYS A 15 -20.17 -24.63 -10.56
CA LYS A 15 -20.45 -24.32 -11.97
C LYS A 15 -21.62 -25.17 -12.43
N SER A 16 -22.57 -24.55 -13.11
CA SER A 16 -23.68 -25.24 -13.76
C SER A 16 -23.55 -25.05 -15.27
N TYR A 17 -23.53 -26.14 -16.02
CA TYR A 17 -23.46 -26.11 -17.49
C TYR A 17 -24.22 -27.31 -18.09
N ARG A 18 -24.48 -27.27 -19.39
CA ARG A 18 -25.06 -28.39 -20.13
C ARG A 18 -23.93 -29.28 -20.65
N ASN A 19 -24.01 -30.58 -20.41
CA ASN A 19 -23.08 -31.55 -21.00
C ASN A 19 -23.45 -31.84 -22.47
N ASP A 20 -22.68 -32.69 -23.14
CA ASP A 20 -22.88 -33.05 -24.56
C ASP A 20 -24.24 -33.72 -24.83
N ALA A 21 -24.86 -34.33 -23.82
CA ALA A 21 -26.21 -34.90 -23.89
C ALA A 21 -27.32 -33.86 -23.60
N GLY A 22 -26.97 -32.59 -23.41
CA GLY A 22 -27.90 -31.53 -23.08
C GLY A 22 -28.46 -31.59 -21.66
N ALA A 23 -27.91 -32.40 -20.75
CA ALA A 23 -28.32 -32.46 -19.35
C ALA A 23 -27.61 -31.38 -18.51
N TRP A 24 -28.30 -30.83 -17.50
CA TRP A 24 -27.65 -29.95 -16.52
C TRP A 24 -26.70 -30.75 -15.64
N VAL A 25 -25.46 -30.30 -15.56
CA VAL A 25 -24.44 -30.84 -14.65
C VAL A 25 -23.99 -29.72 -13.73
N VAL A 26 -23.86 -30.05 -12.44
CA VAL A 26 -23.27 -29.17 -11.43
C VAL A 26 -21.93 -29.75 -11.01
N GLU A 27 -20.88 -28.96 -11.18
CA GLU A 27 -19.51 -29.34 -10.83
C GLU A 27 -18.99 -28.40 -9.73
N GLU A 28 -18.37 -28.98 -8.70
CA GLU A 28 -17.61 -28.21 -7.72
C GLU A 28 -16.15 -28.12 -8.14
N VAL A 29 -15.70 -26.90 -8.45
CA VAL A 29 -14.32 -26.62 -8.85
C VAL A 29 -13.62 -25.76 -7.82
N ALA A 30 -12.29 -25.90 -7.75
CA ALA A 30 -11.47 -25.03 -6.92
C ALA A 30 -11.61 -23.56 -7.36
N GLY A 31 -11.83 -22.68 -6.39
CA GLY A 31 -11.98 -21.26 -6.60
C GLY A 31 -10.63 -20.55 -6.74
N ASN A 32 -10.58 -19.55 -7.63
CA ASN A 32 -9.40 -18.73 -7.84
C ASN A 32 -9.52 -17.38 -7.09
N LYS A 33 -8.48 -16.98 -6.34
CA LYS A 33 -8.47 -15.70 -5.60
C LYS A 33 -8.73 -14.48 -6.50
N VAL A 34 -8.19 -14.45 -7.72
CA VAL A 34 -8.37 -13.36 -8.70
C VAL A 34 -9.82 -13.31 -9.17
N GLN A 35 -10.42 -14.47 -9.42
CA GLN A 35 -11.84 -14.57 -9.76
C GLN A 35 -12.72 -14.04 -8.62
N LEU A 36 -12.43 -14.42 -7.37
CA LEU A 36 -13.15 -13.91 -6.20
C LEU A 36 -13.02 -12.39 -6.06
N ARG A 37 -11.83 -11.82 -6.32
CA ARG A 37 -11.64 -10.36 -6.37
C ARG A 37 -12.53 -9.72 -7.43
N GLY A 38 -12.58 -10.29 -8.63
CA GLY A 38 -13.41 -9.80 -9.73
C GLY A 38 -14.89 -9.79 -9.36
N MET A 39 -15.39 -10.88 -8.80
CA MET A 39 -16.79 -11.00 -8.35
C MET A 39 -17.13 -9.94 -7.28
N LEU A 40 -16.29 -9.80 -6.26
CA LEU A 40 -16.52 -8.84 -5.18
C LEU A 40 -16.43 -7.39 -5.66
N SER A 41 -15.45 -7.09 -6.52
CA SER A 41 -15.31 -5.76 -7.13
C SER A 41 -16.48 -5.42 -8.04
N PHE A 42 -17.00 -6.38 -8.78
CA PHE A 42 -18.20 -6.19 -9.61
C PHE A 42 -19.43 -5.91 -8.75
N ILE A 43 -19.69 -6.73 -7.74
CA ILE A 43 -20.80 -6.54 -6.78
C ILE A 43 -20.71 -5.15 -6.15
N ASP A 44 -19.53 -4.78 -5.66
CA ASP A 44 -19.29 -3.45 -5.11
C ASP A 44 -19.61 -2.34 -6.12
N SER A 45 -19.11 -2.47 -7.36
CA SER A 45 -19.30 -1.46 -8.41
C SER A 45 -20.77 -1.22 -8.74
N VAL A 46 -21.59 -2.27 -8.79
CA VAL A 46 -23.03 -2.20 -9.02
C VAL A 46 -23.73 -1.56 -7.83
N ARG A 47 -23.40 -1.98 -6.61
CA ARG A 47 -24.03 -1.46 -5.39
C ARG A 47 -23.82 0.03 -5.20
N VAL A 48 -22.63 0.52 -5.54
CA VAL A 48 -22.31 1.95 -5.38
C VAL A 48 -22.62 2.80 -6.61
N PHE A 49 -23.12 2.19 -7.69
CA PHE A 49 -23.42 2.91 -8.93
C PHE A 49 -24.44 4.04 -8.73
N PRO A 50 -25.56 3.87 -7.99
CA PRO A 50 -26.51 4.96 -7.77
C PRO A 50 -25.87 6.17 -7.08
N GLN A 51 -25.05 5.92 -6.05
CA GLN A 51 -24.32 6.95 -5.32
C GLN A 51 -23.28 7.63 -6.22
N LYS A 52 -22.57 6.87 -7.07
CA LYS A 52 -21.63 7.44 -8.06
C LYS A 52 -22.35 8.35 -9.04
N LYS A 53 -23.51 7.95 -9.54
CA LYS A 53 -24.30 8.75 -10.49
C LYS A 53 -24.69 10.09 -9.86
N LEU A 54 -25.27 10.05 -8.66
CA LEU A 54 -25.63 11.26 -7.91
C LEU A 54 -24.40 12.13 -7.60
N ALA A 55 -23.29 11.50 -7.23
CA ALA A 55 -22.04 12.21 -6.95
C ALA A 55 -21.51 12.91 -8.22
N MET A 56 -21.61 12.29 -9.40
CA MET A 56 -21.17 12.87 -10.68
C MET A 56 -21.99 14.08 -11.12
N GLU A 57 -23.25 14.20 -10.69
CA GLU A 57 -24.11 15.35 -10.98
C GLU A 57 -23.65 16.61 -10.21
N LYS A 58 -22.75 16.48 -9.24
CA LYS A 58 -22.23 17.59 -8.45
C LYS A 58 -21.12 18.35 -9.18
N LYS A 59 -21.20 19.68 -9.14
CA LYS A 59 -20.22 20.60 -9.74
C LYS A 59 -18.85 20.56 -9.04
N ASP A 60 -18.81 20.39 -7.71
CA ASP A 60 -17.56 20.30 -6.97
C ASP A 60 -16.99 18.87 -7.01
N LYS A 61 -15.81 18.72 -7.63
CA LYS A 61 -15.08 17.44 -7.73
C LYS A 61 -14.77 16.81 -6.37
N ARG A 62 -14.67 17.58 -5.29
CA ARG A 62 -14.45 17.07 -3.93
C ARG A 62 -15.67 16.30 -3.42
N GLU A 63 -16.86 16.73 -3.81
CA GLU A 63 -18.12 16.09 -3.43
C GLU A 63 -18.49 14.89 -4.32
N GLN A 64 -17.72 14.64 -5.39
CA GLN A 64 -17.91 13.48 -6.29
C GLN A 64 -17.40 12.16 -5.68
N ARG A 65 -17.01 12.16 -4.40
CA ARG A 65 -16.56 10.96 -3.66
C ARG A 65 -17.74 10.31 -2.95
N ILE A 66 -17.73 8.98 -2.92
CA ILE A 66 -18.64 8.23 -2.05
C ILE A 66 -18.06 8.31 -0.64
N PRO A 67 -18.81 8.83 0.35
CA PRO A 67 -18.30 8.96 1.71
C PRO A 67 -18.01 7.59 2.33
N ARG A 68 -17.09 7.59 3.30
CA ARG A 68 -16.88 6.44 4.19
C ARG A 68 -18.16 6.24 5.02
N VAL A 69 -18.45 4.99 5.34
CA VAL A 69 -19.44 4.65 6.37
C VAL A 69 -18.69 4.12 7.58
N GLU A 70 -19.19 4.36 8.78
CA GLU A 70 -18.57 3.78 9.97
C GLU A 70 -18.54 2.25 9.87
N LEU A 71 -17.49 1.61 10.41
CA LEU A 71 -17.30 0.16 10.27
C LEU A 71 -18.48 -0.65 10.79
N LYS A 72 -19.15 -0.16 11.85
CA LYS A 72 -20.36 -0.77 12.43
C LYS A 72 -21.57 -0.73 11.48
N ASP A 73 -21.64 0.30 10.63
CA ASP A 73 -22.75 0.57 9.72
C ASP A 73 -22.51 0.01 8.30
N MET A 74 -21.29 -0.51 8.05
CA MET A 74 -20.91 -1.11 6.78
C MET A 74 -21.76 -2.34 6.48
N ASP A 75 -22.41 -2.40 5.31
CA ASP A 75 -23.30 -3.53 4.96
C ASP A 75 -22.56 -4.88 4.80
N GLY A 76 -23.31 -5.99 4.74
CA GLY A 76 -22.75 -7.33 4.66
C GLY A 76 -21.86 -7.59 3.43
N ALA A 77 -22.16 -6.98 2.28
CA ALA A 77 -21.36 -7.14 1.07
C ALA A 77 -20.05 -6.35 1.17
N SER A 78 -20.12 -5.11 1.67
CA SER A 78 -18.95 -4.26 1.92
C SER A 78 -18.04 -4.86 2.98
N ARG A 79 -18.58 -5.41 4.08
CA ARG A 79 -17.80 -6.16 5.08
C ARG A 79 -17.15 -7.41 4.50
N THR A 80 -17.86 -8.13 3.63
CA THR A 80 -17.31 -9.31 2.94
C THR A 80 -16.16 -8.92 2.02
N TYR A 81 -16.30 -7.82 1.27
CA TYR A 81 -15.24 -7.32 0.41
C TYR A 81 -14.04 -6.81 1.21
N ARG A 82 -14.28 -6.06 2.29
CA ARG A 82 -13.24 -5.62 3.25
C ARG A 82 -12.44 -6.80 3.76
N ARG A 83 -13.11 -7.86 4.23
CA ARG A 83 -12.43 -9.07 4.73
C ARG A 83 -11.54 -9.72 3.68
N TYR A 84 -12.01 -9.80 2.43
CA TYR A 84 -11.20 -10.32 1.33
C TYR A 84 -9.94 -9.46 1.08
N LEU A 85 -10.08 -8.13 1.04
CA LEU A 85 -8.97 -7.21 0.83
C LEU A 85 -7.98 -7.25 2.01
N GLN A 86 -8.47 -7.20 3.25
CA GLN A 86 -7.64 -7.34 4.45
C GLN A 86 -6.86 -8.66 4.44
N TYR A 87 -7.50 -9.77 4.07
CA TYR A 87 -6.83 -11.06 4.02
C TYR A 87 -5.71 -11.10 2.98
N THR A 88 -5.98 -10.61 1.77
CA THR A 88 -5.04 -10.71 0.63
C THR A 88 -3.94 -9.65 0.62
N GLN A 89 -4.16 -8.50 1.25
CA GLN A 89 -3.21 -7.39 1.23
C GLN A 89 -2.42 -7.27 2.53
N PHE A 90 -3.03 -7.58 3.68
CA PHE A 90 -2.42 -7.32 4.98
C PHE A 90 -2.14 -8.59 5.76
N PHE A 91 -3.13 -9.45 5.92
CA PHE A 91 -2.96 -10.66 6.72
C PHE A 91 -2.00 -11.64 6.03
N ASN A 92 -2.29 -12.06 4.80
CA ASN A 92 -1.49 -13.03 4.05
C ASN A 92 -1.17 -12.53 2.63
N PRO A 93 -0.33 -11.48 2.50
CA PRO A 93 0.07 -10.98 1.20
C PRO A 93 1.00 -11.95 0.48
N GLU A 94 0.89 -11.99 -0.85
CA GLU A 94 1.67 -12.92 -1.71
C GLU A 94 3.17 -12.59 -1.77
N LEU A 95 3.49 -11.31 -1.59
CA LEU A 95 4.84 -10.77 -1.51
C LEU A 95 4.86 -9.78 -0.34
N PRO A 96 6.03 -9.44 0.21
CA PRO A 96 6.14 -8.31 1.13
C PRO A 96 5.39 -7.09 0.61
N PHE A 97 4.57 -6.48 1.46
CA PHE A 97 3.58 -5.48 1.05
C PHE A 97 3.89 -4.13 1.69
N VAL A 98 4.31 -3.17 0.87
CA VAL A 98 4.73 -1.83 1.29
C VAL A 98 3.57 -0.85 1.16
N ILE A 99 3.26 -0.13 2.23
CA ILE A 99 2.34 1.00 2.28
C ILE A 99 3.21 2.24 2.47
N CYS A 100 3.37 3.06 1.44
CA CYS A 100 4.03 4.36 1.59
C CYS A 100 3.04 5.41 2.10
N GLU A 101 3.51 6.45 2.76
CA GLU A 101 2.69 7.59 3.19
C GLU A 101 1.97 8.27 2.01
N GLY A 102 2.71 8.55 0.94
CA GLY A 102 2.22 9.17 -0.28
C GLY A 102 2.09 8.20 -1.45
N LYS A 103 1.22 8.56 -2.41
CA LYS A 103 1.12 7.81 -3.70
C LYS A 103 2.35 8.00 -4.60
N THR A 104 3.09 9.09 -4.43
CA THR A 104 4.27 9.46 -5.22
C THR A 104 5.49 8.64 -4.84
N ASP A 105 5.59 8.29 -3.57
CA ASP A 105 6.65 7.50 -2.97
C ASP A 105 6.74 6.12 -3.63
N ASN A 106 5.58 5.52 -3.92
CA ASN A 106 5.51 4.28 -4.70
C ASN A 106 6.24 4.39 -6.05
N VAL A 107 6.17 5.55 -6.71
CA VAL A 107 6.86 5.78 -7.99
C VAL A 107 8.37 5.87 -7.74
N TYR A 108 8.80 6.66 -6.76
CA TYR A 108 10.22 6.84 -6.45
C TYR A 108 10.88 5.53 -6.06
N ILE A 109 10.30 4.78 -5.11
CA ILE A 109 10.85 3.50 -4.63
C ILE A 109 10.88 2.47 -5.76
N LYS A 110 9.82 2.37 -6.59
CA LYS A 110 9.84 1.45 -7.74
C LYS A 110 10.91 1.82 -8.76
N CYS A 111 11.17 3.11 -8.97
CA CYS A 111 12.23 3.58 -9.84
C CYS A 111 13.62 3.24 -9.26
N ALA A 112 13.85 3.56 -7.99
CA ALA A 112 15.08 3.25 -7.27
C ALA A 112 15.39 1.75 -7.28
N LEU A 113 14.41 0.91 -6.94
CA LEU A 113 14.56 -0.56 -6.97
C LEU A 113 14.99 -1.06 -8.36
N ARG A 114 14.39 -0.53 -9.44
CA ARG A 114 14.76 -0.95 -10.79
C ARG A 114 16.18 -0.54 -11.18
N GLN A 115 16.63 0.64 -10.75
CA GLN A 115 17.98 1.12 -11.04
C GLN A 115 19.05 0.45 -10.16
N LEU A 116 18.71 0.14 -8.92
CA LEU A 116 19.61 -0.48 -7.93
C LEU A 116 19.41 -2.01 -7.84
N ALA A 117 18.87 -2.64 -8.89
CA ALA A 117 18.49 -4.04 -8.87
C ALA A 117 19.67 -4.99 -8.60
N ASP A 118 20.88 -4.63 -9.03
CA ASP A 118 22.10 -5.40 -8.76
C ASP A 118 22.46 -5.44 -7.27
N THR A 119 22.18 -4.35 -6.55
CA THR A 119 22.51 -4.22 -5.13
C THR A 119 21.48 -4.91 -4.24
N TYR A 120 20.23 -5.06 -4.69
CA TYR A 120 19.13 -5.54 -3.88
C TYR A 120 18.41 -6.76 -4.47
N PRO A 121 19.10 -7.92 -4.61
CA PRO A 121 18.50 -9.13 -5.16
C PRO A 121 17.33 -9.67 -4.32
N GLN A 122 17.28 -9.37 -3.01
CA GLN A 122 16.14 -9.70 -2.15
C GLN A 122 14.89 -8.83 -2.39
N LEU A 123 15.02 -7.68 -3.04
CA LEU A 123 13.90 -6.79 -3.36
C LEU A 123 13.53 -6.82 -4.85
N VAL A 124 14.46 -7.22 -5.72
CA VAL A 124 14.30 -7.26 -7.17
C VAL A 124 14.98 -8.48 -7.76
N SER A 125 14.23 -9.26 -8.53
CA SER A 125 14.76 -10.34 -9.34
C SER A 125 15.05 -9.84 -10.75
N LYS A 126 16.31 -9.89 -11.17
CA LYS A 126 16.69 -9.64 -12.56
C LYS A 126 16.28 -10.83 -13.42
N THR A 127 15.52 -10.55 -14.49
CA THR A 127 15.26 -11.52 -15.56
C THR A 127 15.89 -11.01 -16.86
N ALA A 128 16.02 -11.88 -17.87
CA ALA A 128 16.58 -11.50 -19.17
C ALA A 128 15.83 -10.34 -19.85
N SER A 129 14.53 -10.18 -19.55
CA SER A 129 13.66 -9.18 -20.18
C SER A 129 13.30 -8.00 -19.27
N GLU A 130 13.24 -8.20 -17.94
CA GLU A 130 12.84 -7.14 -17.02
C GLU A 130 13.33 -7.34 -15.57
N ASN A 131 13.42 -6.23 -14.83
CA ASN A 131 13.63 -6.23 -13.39
C ASN A 131 12.27 -6.42 -12.68
N LYS A 132 12.01 -7.63 -12.21
CA LYS A 132 10.77 -7.99 -11.50
C LYS A 132 10.90 -7.64 -10.02
N LEU A 133 10.02 -6.78 -9.52
CA LEU A 133 9.96 -6.45 -8.10
C LEU A 133 9.49 -7.66 -7.29
N LEU A 134 10.16 -7.94 -6.18
CA LEU A 134 9.80 -8.97 -5.19
C LEU A 134 8.98 -8.40 -4.03
N LEU A 135 8.41 -7.22 -4.23
CA LEU A 135 7.55 -6.49 -3.28
C LEU A 135 6.29 -6.02 -4.01
N ASN A 136 5.19 -5.92 -3.26
CA ASN A 136 3.97 -5.26 -3.70
C ASN A 136 3.78 -3.93 -2.98
N PHE A 137 3.11 -2.98 -3.64
CA PHE A 137 2.85 -1.65 -3.09
C PHE A 137 1.36 -1.39 -2.98
N PHE A 138 0.95 -0.76 -1.88
CA PHE A 138 -0.41 -0.32 -1.66
C PHE A 138 -0.78 0.82 -2.61
N ASN A 139 -1.97 0.74 -3.22
CA ASN A 139 -2.47 1.78 -4.10
C ASN A 139 -3.66 2.47 -3.44
N TYR A 140 -3.52 3.78 -3.20
CA TYR A 140 -4.58 4.65 -2.68
C TYR A 140 -5.68 4.84 -3.73
N THR A 141 -6.65 3.93 -3.72
CA THR A 141 -7.84 3.98 -4.59
C THR A 141 -9.06 4.45 -3.81
N LYS A 142 -10.10 4.91 -4.52
CA LYS A 142 -11.40 5.21 -3.89
C LYS A 142 -11.99 4.00 -3.14
N VAL A 143 -11.68 2.79 -3.60
CA VAL A 143 -12.10 1.54 -2.92
C VAL A 143 -11.29 1.32 -1.64
N ALA A 144 -9.97 1.52 -1.67
CA ALA A 144 -9.14 1.45 -0.48
C ALA A 144 -9.61 2.44 0.60
N ASP A 145 -9.84 3.69 0.21
CA ASP A 145 -10.38 4.74 1.07
C ASP A 145 -11.73 4.31 1.70
N ARG A 146 -12.72 3.94 0.87
CA ARG A 146 -14.07 3.63 1.34
C ARG A 146 -14.20 2.28 2.06
N ILE A 147 -13.52 1.22 1.59
CA ILE A 147 -13.70 -0.15 2.08
C ILE A 147 -12.66 -0.51 3.14
N LEU A 148 -11.40 -0.09 2.97
CA LEU A 148 -10.33 -0.36 3.93
C LEU A 148 -10.16 0.75 4.96
N HIS A 149 -10.78 1.92 4.77
CA HIS A 149 -10.56 3.13 5.59
C HIS A 149 -9.07 3.52 5.58
N LEU A 150 -8.46 3.37 4.41
CA LEU A 150 -7.05 3.66 4.16
C LEU A 150 -6.96 4.49 2.87
N GLY A 151 -7.30 5.77 3.00
CA GLY A 151 -7.22 6.79 1.95
C GLY A 151 -5.91 7.58 1.97
N GLY A 152 -5.17 7.50 3.08
CA GLY A 152 -3.87 8.13 3.28
C GLY A 152 -3.90 9.15 4.42
N GLY A 153 -2.71 9.57 4.85
CA GLY A 153 -2.53 10.55 5.91
C GLY A 153 -2.48 9.96 7.32
N THR A 154 -2.01 10.78 8.25
CA THR A 154 -1.64 10.37 9.61
C THR A 154 -2.77 9.66 10.36
N GLY A 155 -4.00 10.17 10.31
CA GLY A 155 -5.14 9.62 11.06
C GLY A 155 -5.52 8.18 10.67
N ASP A 156 -5.48 7.89 9.36
CA ASP A 156 -5.71 6.54 8.85
C ASP A 156 -4.62 5.58 9.34
N PHE A 157 -3.34 6.01 9.32
CA PHE A 157 -2.23 5.19 9.81
C PHE A 157 -2.26 4.94 11.31
N GLN A 158 -2.65 5.92 12.13
CA GLN A 158 -2.83 5.71 13.58
C GLN A 158 -3.87 4.63 13.86
N THR A 159 -5.01 4.69 13.15
CA THR A 159 -6.09 3.70 13.26
C THR A 159 -5.62 2.33 12.77
N PHE A 160 -4.92 2.28 11.64
CA PHE A 160 -4.38 1.04 11.09
C PHE A 160 -3.38 0.38 12.04
N ILE A 161 -2.44 1.14 12.60
CA ILE A 161 -1.45 0.65 13.57
C ILE A 161 -2.14 0.12 14.84
N GLY A 162 -3.08 0.88 15.39
CA GLY A 162 -3.78 0.50 16.63
C GLY A 162 -4.64 -0.75 16.50
N ASN A 163 -5.21 -0.98 15.31
CA ASN A 163 -6.17 -2.06 15.09
C ASN A 163 -5.60 -3.29 14.38
N TYR A 164 -4.39 -3.21 13.82
CA TYR A 164 -3.85 -4.23 12.91
C TYR A 164 -4.06 -5.68 13.38
N GLY A 165 -3.71 -5.99 14.63
CA GLY A 165 -3.87 -7.35 15.17
C GLY A 165 -5.32 -7.78 15.41
N SER A 166 -6.21 -6.85 15.79
CA SER A 166 -7.60 -7.17 16.12
C SER A 166 -8.49 -7.33 14.88
N GLU A 167 -8.14 -6.68 13.77
CA GLU A 167 -8.90 -6.73 12.51
C GLU A 167 -8.95 -8.14 11.89
N PHE A 168 -7.99 -9.00 12.20
CA PHE A 168 -7.86 -10.32 11.57
C PHE A 168 -8.52 -11.45 12.35
N LYS A 169 -9.44 -11.14 13.28
CA LYS A 169 -10.17 -12.17 14.03
C LYS A 169 -10.84 -13.18 13.09
N GLY A 170 -10.46 -14.44 13.28
CA GLY A 170 -10.96 -15.58 12.51
C GLY A 170 -10.29 -15.79 11.15
N PHE A 171 -9.24 -15.04 10.82
CA PHE A 171 -8.35 -15.36 9.72
C PHE A 171 -7.35 -16.43 10.17
N LYS A 172 -6.93 -17.29 9.24
CA LYS A 172 -5.93 -18.34 9.49
C LYS A 172 -4.98 -18.43 8.31
N SER A 173 -3.72 -18.72 8.59
CA SER A 173 -2.72 -19.12 7.59
C SER A 173 -2.04 -20.38 8.06
N LYS A 174 -1.75 -21.30 7.14
CA LYS A 174 -0.89 -22.47 7.40
C LYS A 174 0.59 -22.16 7.14
N GLU A 175 0.85 -21.14 6.35
CA GLU A 175 2.17 -20.72 5.92
C GLU A 175 2.60 -19.46 6.64
N LYS A 176 3.91 -19.26 6.70
CA LYS A 176 4.49 -18.01 7.17
C LYS A 176 4.07 -16.87 6.25
N ARG A 177 3.51 -15.81 6.86
CA ARG A 177 2.90 -14.68 6.16
C ARG A 177 3.98 -13.67 5.78
N ASN A 178 3.98 -13.16 4.55
CA ASN A 178 4.93 -12.12 4.16
C ASN A 178 4.75 -10.82 4.98
N PRO A 179 5.82 -10.02 5.20
CA PRO A 179 5.73 -8.82 5.99
C PRO A 179 4.91 -7.72 5.31
N VAL A 180 4.18 -6.95 6.12
CA VAL A 180 3.57 -5.67 5.74
C VAL A 180 4.41 -4.55 6.33
N ILE A 181 4.74 -3.57 5.52
CA ILE A 181 5.68 -2.49 5.88
C ILE A 181 4.99 -1.16 5.63
N LEU A 182 4.70 -0.40 6.67
CA LEU A 182 4.30 1.00 6.55
C LEU A 182 5.58 1.87 6.53
N LEU A 183 5.89 2.42 5.36
CA LEU A 183 7.02 3.32 5.12
C LEU A 183 6.54 4.77 5.25
N ILE A 184 7.10 5.52 6.20
CA ILE A 184 6.71 6.89 6.53
C ILE A 184 7.89 7.84 6.40
N ASP A 185 7.60 9.13 6.20
CA ASP A 185 8.60 10.18 6.29
C ASP A 185 9.19 10.24 7.72
N ASN A 186 10.23 11.05 7.92
CA ASN A 186 10.82 11.26 9.24
C ASN A 186 10.85 12.76 9.53
N ASP A 187 9.66 13.33 9.57
CA ASP A 187 9.42 14.75 9.74
C ASP A 187 8.53 15.03 10.95
N GLU A 188 8.14 16.29 11.13
CA GLU A 188 7.28 16.70 12.24
C GLU A 188 5.86 16.11 12.13
N GLY A 189 5.36 15.87 10.91
CA GLY A 189 4.06 15.24 10.65
C GLY A 189 3.97 13.81 11.16
N THR A 190 5.13 13.16 11.34
CA THR A 190 5.26 11.76 11.73
C THR A 190 5.10 11.52 13.24
N ALA A 191 5.20 12.56 14.08
CA ALA A 191 5.17 12.43 15.55
C ALA A 191 3.95 11.67 16.09
N LYS A 192 2.78 11.88 15.49
CA LYS A 192 1.53 11.18 15.82
C LYS A 192 1.57 9.69 15.49
N ILE A 193 2.25 9.31 14.40
CA ILE A 193 2.45 7.93 14.01
C ILE A 193 3.39 7.24 15.00
N PHE A 194 4.49 7.89 15.38
CA PHE A 194 5.41 7.35 16.41
C PHE A 194 4.73 7.15 17.76
N SER A 195 3.83 8.04 18.16
CA SER A 195 3.01 7.85 19.37
C SER A 195 2.13 6.59 19.28
N SER A 196 1.49 6.34 18.13
CA SER A 196 0.71 5.13 17.89
C SER A 196 1.59 3.87 17.89
N VAL A 197 2.79 3.93 17.30
CA VAL A 197 3.76 2.84 17.36
C VAL A 197 4.16 2.54 18.81
N LYS A 198 4.51 3.55 19.59
CA LYS A 198 4.88 3.39 21.01
C LYS A 198 3.75 2.75 21.81
N THR A 199 2.52 3.17 21.57
CA THR A 199 1.31 2.62 22.20
C THR A 199 1.10 1.16 21.82
N ALA A 200 1.12 0.83 20.53
CA ALA A 200 0.89 -0.52 20.03
C ALA A 200 1.96 -1.51 20.48
N THR A 201 3.22 -1.07 20.54
CA THR A 201 4.36 -1.90 20.93
C THR A 201 4.62 -1.93 22.43
N LYS A 202 3.95 -1.08 23.22
CA LYS A 202 4.17 -0.90 24.67
C LYS A 202 5.64 -0.68 25.04
N ARG A 203 6.40 -0.05 24.14
CA ARG A 203 7.85 0.15 24.31
C ARG A 203 8.14 1.26 25.31
N LYS A 204 9.17 1.01 26.15
CA LYS A 204 9.77 2.03 27.03
C LYS A 204 10.78 2.89 26.30
N SER A 205 11.48 2.33 25.31
CA SER A 205 12.45 3.06 24.49
C SER A 205 11.77 4.17 23.67
N PRO A 206 12.50 5.23 23.31
CA PRO A 206 12.02 6.22 22.36
C PRO A 206 11.58 5.58 21.03
N VAL A 207 10.58 6.19 20.39
CA VAL A 207 10.16 5.90 19.01
C VAL A 207 10.27 7.22 18.27
N ASP A 208 11.32 7.38 17.49
CA ASP A 208 11.73 8.65 16.88
C ASP A 208 12.24 8.50 15.44
N GLY A 209 12.10 7.31 14.86
CA GLY A 209 12.54 6.98 13.50
C GLY A 209 14.03 6.67 13.36
N SER A 210 14.79 6.62 14.47
CA SER A 210 16.22 6.27 14.46
C SER A 210 16.46 4.79 14.18
N GLU A 211 15.59 3.91 14.68
CA GLU A 211 15.70 2.47 14.46
C GLU A 211 15.44 2.08 12.99
N PRO A 212 16.08 1.01 12.47
CA PRO A 212 15.83 0.54 11.11
C PRO A 212 14.36 0.22 10.84
N PHE A 213 13.65 -0.31 11.85
CA PHE A 213 12.22 -0.59 11.81
C PHE A 213 11.66 -0.77 13.23
N TYR A 214 10.34 -0.66 13.34
CA TYR A 214 9.55 -1.00 14.53
C TYR A 214 8.62 -2.16 14.20
N HIS A 215 8.78 -3.32 14.85
CA HIS A 215 7.82 -4.42 14.75
C HIS A 215 6.58 -4.10 15.59
N ILE A 216 5.39 -4.10 14.99
CA ILE A 216 4.15 -3.68 15.64
C ILE A 216 3.40 -4.89 16.21
N ALA A 217 3.00 -5.80 15.33
CA ALA A 217 2.28 -7.03 15.65
C ALA A 217 2.42 -7.98 14.46
N ASP A 218 2.41 -9.30 14.70
CA ASP A 218 2.32 -10.28 13.63
C ASP A 218 3.40 -10.09 12.53
N ASN A 219 2.97 -9.92 11.27
CA ASN A 219 3.79 -9.64 10.10
C ASN A 219 3.94 -8.14 9.80
N PHE A 220 3.51 -7.23 10.69
CA PHE A 220 3.48 -5.79 10.44
C PHE A 220 4.62 -5.01 11.09
N TYR A 221 5.20 -4.11 10.30
CA TYR A 221 6.33 -3.27 10.64
C TYR A 221 6.08 -1.83 10.21
N VAL A 222 6.62 -0.88 10.98
CA VAL A 222 6.71 0.53 10.60
C VAL A 222 8.18 0.87 10.37
N VAL A 223 8.47 1.53 9.25
CA VAL A 223 9.80 1.98 8.84
C VAL A 223 9.72 3.47 8.60
N ALA A 224 10.44 4.27 9.39
CA ALA A 224 10.70 5.66 9.01
C ALA A 224 11.82 5.69 7.97
N ILE A 225 11.80 6.65 7.05
CA ILE A 225 13.00 6.93 6.25
C ILE A 225 14.12 7.50 7.17
N PRO A 226 15.40 7.29 6.83
CA PRO A 226 16.50 7.80 7.64
C PRO A 226 16.54 9.33 7.71
N ARG A 227 16.97 9.88 8.84
CA ARG A 227 17.35 11.30 8.90
C ARG A 227 18.66 11.52 8.15
N LEU A 228 18.74 12.61 7.39
CA LEU A 228 19.97 13.04 6.73
C LEU A 228 20.68 14.06 7.63
N SER A 229 21.89 13.74 8.06
CA SER A 229 22.69 14.59 8.97
C SER A 229 21.93 15.02 10.24
N GLY A 230 21.12 14.11 10.80
CA GLY A 230 20.32 14.33 12.01
C GLY A 230 19.06 15.18 11.81
N LYS A 231 18.77 15.65 10.59
CA LYS A 231 17.61 16.50 10.29
C LYS A 231 16.39 15.69 9.87
N SER A 232 15.21 16.28 10.07
CA SER A 232 13.96 15.79 9.51
C SER A 232 14.04 15.63 8.00
N THR A 233 13.39 14.61 7.45
CA THR A 233 13.45 14.26 6.04
C THR A 233 12.11 13.83 5.49
N THR A 234 11.87 14.19 4.25
CA THR A 234 10.87 13.62 3.35
C THR A 234 11.56 12.75 2.32
N ILE A 235 10.82 11.84 1.67
CA ILE A 235 11.40 10.97 0.64
C ILE A 235 12.08 11.73 -0.51
N GLU A 236 11.62 12.95 -0.82
CA GLU A 236 12.23 13.78 -1.87
C GLU A 236 13.65 14.25 -1.54
N ASP A 237 14.03 14.32 -0.26
CA ASP A 237 15.37 14.76 0.18
C ASP A 237 16.47 13.75 -0.21
N PHE A 238 16.08 12.55 -0.67
CA PHE A 238 16.99 11.49 -1.13
C PHE A 238 17.33 11.58 -2.63
N PHE A 239 16.78 12.56 -3.35
CA PHE A 239 17.19 12.89 -4.71
C PHE A 239 18.33 13.90 -4.72
N ASP A 240 19.10 13.93 -5.82
CA ASP A 240 20.06 15.00 -6.06
C ASP A 240 19.35 16.38 -6.04
N PRO A 241 19.87 17.38 -5.30
CA PRO A 241 19.27 18.71 -5.23
C PRO A 241 19.10 19.41 -6.59
N THR A 242 19.90 19.07 -7.60
CA THR A 242 19.76 19.58 -8.97
C THR A 242 18.52 19.00 -9.66
N LEU A 243 18.18 17.74 -9.39
CA LEU A 243 16.97 17.11 -9.93
C LEU A 243 15.72 17.83 -9.40
N LEU A 244 15.70 18.18 -8.11
CA LEU A 244 14.61 18.95 -7.49
C LEU A 244 14.43 20.36 -8.10
N LYS A 245 15.47 20.90 -8.75
CA LYS A 245 15.41 22.20 -9.45
C LYS A 245 14.94 22.09 -10.91
N THR A 246 14.63 20.88 -11.39
CA THR A 246 14.17 20.67 -12.76
C THR A 246 12.85 21.40 -13.00
N LYS A 247 12.78 22.19 -14.08
CA LYS A 247 11.56 22.90 -14.45
C LYS A 247 10.64 22.04 -15.32
N LEU A 248 9.34 22.23 -15.15
CA LEU A 248 8.33 21.70 -16.06
C LEU A 248 7.67 22.88 -16.77
N GLY A 249 8.12 23.16 -17.99
CA GLY A 249 7.86 24.44 -18.65
C GLY A 249 8.51 25.58 -17.87
N THR A 250 7.73 26.55 -17.41
CA THR A 250 8.20 27.68 -16.58
C THR A 250 8.14 27.39 -15.08
N LYS A 251 7.49 26.29 -14.67
CA LYS A 251 7.18 26.01 -13.26
C LYS A 251 8.32 25.27 -12.55
N VAL A 252 8.51 25.56 -11.28
CA VAL A 252 9.48 24.89 -10.40
C VAL A 252 8.81 23.86 -9.49
N PHE A 253 9.57 22.89 -8.99
CA PHE A 253 9.03 21.88 -8.09
C PHE A 253 8.71 22.45 -6.70
N SER A 254 7.58 22.05 -6.13
CA SER A 254 7.25 22.25 -4.72
C SER A 254 6.89 20.91 -4.06
N GLY A 255 7.62 20.57 -2.99
CA GLY A 255 7.38 19.40 -2.16
C GLY A 255 6.30 19.60 -1.09
N LYS A 256 5.65 20.77 -1.05
CA LYS A 256 4.64 21.10 -0.03
C LYS A 256 3.24 20.70 -0.50
N ASP A 257 2.34 20.44 0.45
CA ASP A 257 0.94 20.12 0.15
C ASP A 257 0.17 21.32 -0.44
N GLY A 258 0.59 22.55 -0.12
CA GLY A 258 0.11 23.78 -0.73
C GLY A 258 1.22 24.46 -1.52
N PHE A 259 0.95 24.80 -2.78
CA PHE A 259 1.88 25.46 -3.69
C PHE A 259 1.12 26.34 -4.68
N ASP A 260 1.78 27.37 -5.22
CA ASP A 260 1.17 28.23 -6.22
C ASP A 260 1.15 27.52 -7.57
N SER A 261 -0.02 27.02 -7.97
CA SER A 261 -0.14 26.29 -9.23
C SER A 261 0.18 27.12 -10.48
N ALA A 262 0.27 28.46 -10.40
CA ALA A 262 0.71 29.30 -11.51
C ALA A 262 2.23 29.21 -11.75
N THR A 263 3.02 29.10 -10.68
CA THR A 263 4.49 29.18 -10.71
C THR A 263 5.18 27.87 -10.32
N GLU A 264 4.46 26.94 -9.71
CA GLU A 264 4.99 25.71 -9.13
C GLU A 264 4.21 24.46 -9.59
N TYR A 265 4.86 23.30 -9.52
CA TYR A 265 4.24 21.99 -9.73
C TYR A 265 4.52 21.06 -8.53
N GLY A 266 3.52 20.27 -8.14
CA GLY A 266 3.62 19.40 -6.96
C GLY A 266 4.20 18.01 -7.22
N LYS A 267 4.34 17.25 -6.13
CA LYS A 267 4.90 15.88 -6.07
C LYS A 267 4.41 14.93 -7.17
N HIS A 268 3.12 14.97 -7.52
CA HIS A 268 2.58 14.10 -8.57
C HIS A 268 3.24 14.33 -9.93
N TYR A 269 3.45 15.60 -10.32
CA TYR A 269 4.09 15.91 -11.58
C TYR A 269 5.59 15.58 -11.55
N PHE A 270 6.25 15.83 -10.42
CA PHE A 270 7.64 15.42 -10.21
C PHE A 270 7.82 13.90 -10.39
N ALA A 271 7.00 13.11 -9.72
CA ALA A 271 7.04 11.65 -9.82
C ALA A 271 6.80 11.13 -11.24
N GLU A 272 5.73 11.56 -11.91
CA GLU A 272 5.34 10.99 -13.19
C GLU A 272 6.14 11.54 -14.38
N TYR A 273 6.52 12.82 -14.36
CA TYR A 273 7.12 13.48 -15.52
C TYR A 273 8.62 13.72 -15.42
N ILE A 274 9.16 13.80 -14.20
CA ILE A 274 10.60 13.97 -13.99
C ILE A 274 11.20 12.61 -13.63
N VAL A 275 10.81 12.01 -12.51
CA VAL A 275 11.44 10.79 -12.00
C VAL A 275 11.18 9.59 -12.89
N LYS A 276 9.92 9.28 -13.18
CA LYS A 276 9.55 8.08 -13.94
C LYS A 276 9.98 8.14 -15.40
N LYS A 277 9.90 9.31 -16.05
CA LYS A 277 10.37 9.49 -17.44
C LYS A 277 11.89 9.56 -17.53
N GLY A 278 12.54 10.21 -16.56
CA GLY A 278 14.00 10.31 -16.46
C GLY A 278 14.67 9.12 -15.77
N GLN A 279 13.93 8.04 -15.49
CA GLN A 279 14.37 6.95 -14.60
C GLN A 279 15.76 6.40 -14.95
N LYS A 280 16.12 6.34 -16.24
CA LYS A 280 17.39 5.76 -16.71
C LYS A 280 18.61 6.66 -16.49
N THR A 281 18.41 7.96 -16.29
CA THR A 281 19.49 8.96 -16.19
C THR A 281 19.63 9.55 -14.80
N ILE A 282 18.66 9.30 -13.92
CA ILE A 282 18.66 9.78 -12.54
C ILE A 282 19.55 8.87 -11.69
N ASP A 283 20.41 9.49 -10.88
CA ASP A 283 21.11 8.78 -9.81
C ASP A 283 20.15 8.52 -8.64
N PHE A 284 20.04 7.25 -8.25
CA PHE A 284 19.24 6.79 -7.12
C PHE A 284 20.10 6.36 -5.93
N SER A 285 21.41 6.61 -5.94
CA SER A 285 22.33 6.25 -4.85
C SER A 285 21.85 6.74 -3.47
N GLY A 286 21.23 7.93 -3.41
CA GLY A 286 20.61 8.45 -2.20
C GLY A 286 19.56 7.51 -1.59
N PHE A 287 18.89 6.66 -2.36
CA PHE A 287 17.86 5.75 -1.85
C PHE A 287 18.40 4.49 -1.16
N HIS A 288 19.70 4.21 -1.20
CA HIS A 288 20.30 3.04 -0.56
C HIS A 288 19.85 2.87 0.92
N PRO A 289 19.93 3.90 1.78
CA PRO A 289 19.55 3.80 3.18
C PRO A 289 18.07 3.45 3.42
N ILE A 290 17.17 3.84 2.51
CA ILE A 290 15.74 3.46 2.59
C ILE A 290 15.58 1.98 2.23
N LEU A 291 16.21 1.54 1.14
CA LEU A 291 16.12 0.16 0.68
C LEU A 291 16.76 -0.81 1.69
N GLU A 292 17.86 -0.44 2.32
CA GLU A 292 18.49 -1.19 3.40
C GLU A 292 17.55 -1.42 4.59
N ARG A 293 16.73 -0.43 4.96
CA ARG A 293 15.71 -0.62 6.01
C ARG A 293 14.62 -1.63 5.59
N LEU A 294 14.20 -1.62 4.33
CA LEU A 294 13.28 -2.65 3.82
C LEU A 294 13.91 -4.05 3.90
N VAL A 295 15.19 -4.19 3.53
CA VAL A 295 15.95 -5.44 3.63
C VAL A 295 16.06 -5.90 5.08
N ALA A 296 16.30 -4.98 6.01
CA ALA A 296 16.38 -5.28 7.43
C ALA A 296 15.06 -5.88 7.94
N VAL A 297 13.91 -5.36 7.50
CA VAL A 297 12.60 -5.95 7.81
C VAL A 297 12.46 -7.35 7.22
N LEU A 298 12.82 -7.56 5.95
CA LEU A 298 12.73 -8.89 5.33
C LEU A 298 13.58 -9.91 6.07
N THR A 299 14.81 -9.54 6.43
CA THR A 299 15.77 -10.38 7.16
C THR A 299 15.23 -10.73 8.54
N ALA A 300 14.81 -9.72 9.32
CA ALA A 300 14.27 -9.92 10.65
C ALA A 300 12.97 -10.75 10.63
N HIS A 301 12.12 -10.53 9.62
CA HIS A 301 10.90 -11.30 9.46
C HIS A 301 11.19 -12.75 9.05
N ALA A 302 12.16 -12.99 8.15
CA ALA A 302 12.58 -14.33 7.75
C ALA A 302 13.15 -15.15 8.92
N ALA A 303 13.83 -14.50 9.87
CA ALA A 303 14.38 -15.15 11.06
C ALA A 303 13.34 -15.54 12.13
N LYS A 304 12.11 -15.00 12.06
CA LYS A 304 11.04 -15.40 13.00
C LYS A 304 10.58 -16.84 12.75
N PRO A 305 10.21 -17.59 13.81
CA PRO A 305 9.62 -18.92 13.65
C PRO A 305 8.29 -18.89 12.89
#